data_AF-A0A972HAD2-F1
#
_entry.id   AF-A0A972HAD2-F1
#
_cell.length_a   1.000
_cell.length_b   1.000
_cell.length_c   1.000
_cell.angle_alpha   90.00
_cell.angle_beta   90.00
_cell.angle_gamma   90.00
#
_symmetry.space_group_name_H-M   'P 1'
#
loop_
_entity.id
_entity.type
_entity.pdbx_description
1 polymer ?
#
loop_
_entity_poly.entity_id
_entity_poly.type
_entity_poly.pdbx_seq_one_letter_code
_entity_poly.pdbx_strand_id
1 'polypeptide(L)'
;MSQDLKSIIDDYKKDGETVYNSWFVNNEERLKAFRSIRRGVLEVIRDIKNGSFGNDFKGSSLEFVLNCITEQKQVFKGAAHPFYWKPKLRIPDIYENEGNKIAFGQFLEKCINVTKEEQIIKEIILLDQRKIKGLGPAVASILYFLHPTIIPPCNTAIVNGFNALFKDKVKLGSWP
;
A
#
# COMPACT_ATOMS: atom_id res chain seq x y z
N MET A 1 4.10 29.49 -15.64
CA MET A 1 2.86 29.79 -14.92
C MET A 1 2.93 29.13 -13.55
N SER A 2 3.09 29.90 -12.48
CA SER A 2 2.81 29.40 -11.14
C SER A 2 1.28 29.33 -11.03
N GLN A 3 0.70 28.15 -11.26
CA GLN A 3 -0.70 27.96 -10.89
C GLN A 3 -0.83 28.28 -9.40
N ASP A 4 -1.83 29.08 -9.05
CA ASP A 4 -2.16 29.31 -7.65
C ASP A 4 -2.65 27.99 -7.06
N LEU A 5 -1.81 27.38 -6.21
CA LEU A 5 -2.09 26.12 -5.55
C LEU A 5 -3.41 26.16 -4.78
N LYS A 6 -3.79 27.34 -4.27
CA LYS A 6 -5.05 27.54 -3.56
C LYS A 6 -6.24 27.30 -4.47
N SER A 7 -6.24 27.87 -5.68
CA SER A 7 -7.30 27.66 -6.66
C SER A 7 -7.43 26.18 -7.03
N ILE A 8 -6.31 25.49 -7.27
CA ILE A 8 -6.32 24.06 -7.60
C ILE A 8 -6.97 23.24 -6.48
N ILE A 9 -6.61 23.52 -5.23
CA ILE A 9 -7.16 22.83 -4.06
C ILE A 9 -8.66 23.11 -3.94
N ASP A 10 -9.08 24.36 -4.13
CA ASP A 10 -10.49 24.76 -4.02
C ASP A 10 -11.34 24.10 -5.11
N ASP A 11 -10.85 24.05 -6.35
CA ASP A 11 -11.53 23.40 -7.47
C ASP A 11 -11.62 21.88 -7.24
N TYR A 12 -10.52 21.26 -6.78
CA TYR A 12 -10.48 19.85 -6.44
C TYR A 12 -11.47 19.47 -5.32
N LYS A 13 -11.71 20.36 -4.35
CA LYS A 13 -12.69 20.10 -3.28
C LYS A 13 -14.14 20.31 -3.71
N LYS A 14 -14.39 21.25 -4.63
CA LYS A 14 -15.75 21.60 -5.10
C LYS A 14 -16.31 20.54 -6.05
N ASP A 15 -15.45 19.91 -6.84
CA ASP A 15 -15.86 18.87 -7.77
C ASP A 15 -16.21 17.56 -7.02
N GLY A 16 -17.48 17.16 -7.09
CA GLY A 16 -18.03 15.98 -6.41
C GLY A 16 -17.51 14.65 -6.95
N GLU A 17 -16.95 14.62 -8.16
CA GLU A 17 -16.41 13.38 -8.76
C GLU A 17 -14.96 13.11 -8.34
N THR A 18 -14.31 14.06 -7.67
CA THR A 18 -12.92 13.91 -7.24
C THR A 18 -12.76 12.87 -6.14
N VAL A 19 -11.53 12.36 -5.97
CA VAL A 19 -11.22 11.44 -4.87
C VAL A 19 -11.28 12.12 -3.50
N TYR A 20 -11.27 13.45 -3.42
CA TYR A 20 -11.58 14.17 -2.18
C TYR A 20 -12.97 13.80 -1.67
N ASN A 21 -13.99 13.95 -2.52
CA ASN A 21 -15.38 13.70 -2.16
C ASN A 21 -15.78 12.23 -2.22
N SER A 22 -15.23 11.46 -3.17
CA SER A 22 -15.60 10.04 -3.34
C SER A 22 -14.84 9.08 -2.43
N TRP A 23 -13.71 9.49 -1.84
CA TRP A 23 -12.87 8.62 -1.01
C TRP A 23 -12.51 9.21 0.36
N PHE A 24 -12.02 10.44 0.42
CA PHE A 24 -11.49 10.98 1.68
C PHE A 24 -12.55 11.50 2.64
N VAL A 25 -13.67 12.03 2.13
CA VAL A 25 -14.76 12.60 2.94
C VAL A 25 -15.90 11.59 3.13
N ASN A 26 -16.33 11.40 4.39
CA ASN A 26 -17.56 10.69 4.80
C ASN A 26 -17.87 9.38 4.06
N ASN A 27 -16.87 8.50 3.89
CA ASN A 27 -17.02 7.24 3.18
C ASN A 27 -17.02 6.04 4.16
N GLU A 28 -18.20 5.46 4.42
CA GLU A 28 -18.33 4.27 5.27
C GLU A 28 -17.71 3.01 4.66
N GLU A 29 -17.76 2.87 3.34
CA GLU A 29 -17.15 1.74 2.61
C GLU A 29 -15.64 1.73 2.82
N ARG A 30 -15.00 2.92 2.75
CA ARG A 30 -13.61 3.12 3.11
C ARG A 30 -13.37 2.61 4.52
N LEU A 31 -14.12 3.06 5.53
CA LEU A 31 -13.90 2.61 6.92
C LEU A 31 -14.09 1.09 7.10
N LYS A 32 -14.99 0.46 6.34
CA LYS A 32 -15.11 -1.01 6.28
C LYS A 32 -13.86 -1.64 5.68
N ALA A 33 -13.36 -1.14 4.55
CA ALA A 33 -12.13 -1.62 3.92
C ALA A 33 -10.93 -1.55 4.87
N PHE A 34 -10.76 -0.44 5.60
CA PHE A 34 -9.71 -0.30 6.62
C PHE A 34 -9.75 -1.41 7.67
N ARG A 35 -10.94 -1.71 8.22
CA ARG A 35 -11.11 -2.77 9.21
C ARG A 35 -10.84 -4.15 8.62
N SER A 36 -11.34 -4.43 7.42
CA SER A 36 -11.13 -5.71 6.72
C SER A 36 -9.65 -5.95 6.41
N ILE A 37 -8.96 -4.95 5.86
CA ILE A 37 -7.54 -5.03 5.52
C ILE A 37 -6.70 -5.22 6.78
N ARG A 38 -6.96 -4.45 7.84
CA ARG A 38 -6.25 -4.61 9.12
C ARG A 38 -6.40 -6.03 9.67
N ARG A 39 -7.59 -6.63 9.61
CA ARG A 39 -7.83 -8.02 10.02
C ARG A 39 -7.08 -9.02 9.12
N GLY A 40 -7.14 -8.84 7.81
CA GLY A 40 -6.41 -9.68 6.87
C GLY A 40 -4.90 -9.64 7.09
N VAL A 41 -4.33 -8.46 7.41
CA VAL A 41 -2.90 -8.35 7.74
C VAL A 41 -2.54 -9.12 9.01
N LEU A 42 -3.39 -9.11 10.05
CA LEU A 42 -3.19 -9.94 11.25
C LEU A 42 -3.17 -11.43 10.91
N GLU A 43 -4.00 -11.85 9.95
CA GLU A 43 -4.02 -13.24 9.48
C GLU A 43 -2.74 -13.58 8.70
N VAL A 44 -2.25 -12.70 7.82
CA VAL A 44 -0.95 -12.87 7.15
C VAL A 44 0.18 -13.05 8.16
N ILE A 45 0.23 -12.21 9.20
CA ILE A 45 1.22 -12.32 10.28
C ILE A 45 1.13 -13.68 10.96
N ARG A 46 -0.09 -14.12 11.30
CA ARG A 46 -0.34 -15.40 11.96
C ARG A 46 0.11 -16.57 11.09
N ASP A 47 -0.22 -16.55 9.80
CA ASP A 47 0.13 -17.64 8.88
C ASP A 47 1.64 -17.76 8.71
N ILE A 48 2.34 -16.62 8.61
CA ILE A 48 3.81 -16.62 8.51
C ILE A 48 4.44 -17.18 9.80
N LYS A 49 3.95 -16.76 10.97
CA LYS A 49 4.44 -17.25 12.26
C LYS A 49 4.22 -18.74 12.47
N ASN A 50 3.09 -19.26 12.00
CA ASN A 50 2.75 -20.66 12.14
C ASN A 50 3.37 -21.55 11.05
N GLY A 51 4.10 -20.96 10.09
CA GLY A 51 4.64 -21.69 8.94
C GLY A 51 3.56 -22.18 7.96
N SER A 52 2.33 -21.67 8.06
CA SER A 52 1.21 -22.01 7.17
C SER A 52 1.06 -21.05 5.99
N PHE A 53 1.84 -19.96 5.95
CA PHE A 53 1.90 -19.08 4.78
C PHE A 53 2.59 -19.82 3.62
N GLY A 54 1.79 -20.22 2.64
CA GLY A 54 2.21 -21.03 1.51
C GLY A 54 3.17 -20.32 0.55
N ASN A 55 3.46 -20.99 -0.56
CA ASN A 55 4.37 -20.52 -1.62
C ASN A 55 3.62 -20.04 -2.87
N ASP A 56 2.29 -19.99 -2.80
CA ASP A 56 1.44 -19.43 -3.85
C ASP A 56 0.70 -18.21 -3.31
N PHE A 57 0.53 -17.21 -4.18
CA PHE A 57 -0.33 -16.07 -3.91
C PHE A 57 -1.78 -16.53 -3.81
N LYS A 58 -2.22 -17.40 -4.73
CA LYS A 58 -3.61 -17.86 -4.78
C LYS A 58 -3.95 -18.70 -3.56
N GLY A 59 -5.07 -18.38 -2.91
CA GLY A 59 -5.51 -18.99 -1.66
C GLY A 59 -4.78 -18.50 -0.41
N SER A 60 -3.84 -17.55 -0.53
CA SER A 60 -3.12 -17.01 0.63
C SER A 60 -3.91 -15.91 1.34
N SER A 61 -3.65 -15.71 2.63
CA SER A 61 -4.19 -14.57 3.37
C SER A 61 -3.77 -13.21 2.80
N LEU A 62 -2.63 -13.14 2.10
CA LEU A 62 -2.21 -11.93 1.41
C LEU A 62 -3.05 -11.65 0.16
N GLU A 63 -3.54 -12.68 -0.54
CA GLU A 63 -4.51 -12.50 -1.63
C GLU A 63 -5.76 -11.79 -1.13
N PHE A 64 -6.34 -12.23 -0.02
CA PHE A 64 -7.50 -11.54 0.57
C PHE A 64 -7.23 -10.05 0.83
N VAL A 65 -6.08 -9.72 1.44
CA VAL A 65 -5.68 -8.34 1.73
C VAL A 65 -5.57 -7.51 0.45
N LEU A 66 -4.89 -8.03 -0.56
CA LEU A 66 -4.70 -7.31 -1.82
C LEU A 66 -5.99 -7.21 -2.63
N ASN A 67 -6.84 -8.25 -2.65
CA ASN A 67 -8.19 -8.19 -3.23
C ASN A 67 -8.97 -7.01 -2.63
N CYS A 68 -9.05 -6.94 -1.29
CA CYS A 68 -9.74 -5.85 -0.58
C CYS A 68 -9.21 -4.46 -0.95
N ILE A 69 -7.88 -4.31 -1.09
CA ILE A 69 -7.24 -3.05 -1.52
C ILE A 69 -7.66 -2.69 -2.95
N THR A 70 -7.62 -3.66 -3.86
CA THR A 70 -7.85 -3.42 -5.30
C THR A 70 -9.30 -3.18 -5.66
N GLU A 71 -10.23 -3.61 -4.80
CA GLU A 71 -11.64 -3.25 -4.87
C GLU A 71 -11.89 -1.75 -4.67
N GLN A 72 -10.96 -1.04 -4.03
CA GLN A 72 -11.05 0.40 -3.76
C GLN A 72 -10.66 1.22 -5.01
N LYS A 73 -11.44 1.06 -6.08
CA LYS A 73 -11.15 1.57 -7.44
C LYS A 73 -11.02 3.09 -7.53
N GLN A 74 -11.52 3.84 -6.55
CA GLN A 74 -11.40 5.30 -6.49
C GLN A 74 -9.92 5.72 -6.45
N VAL A 75 -9.08 5.01 -5.70
CA VAL A 75 -7.67 5.36 -5.48
C VAL A 75 -6.71 4.27 -5.97
N PHE A 76 -7.14 3.01 -5.90
CA PHE A 76 -6.30 1.83 -6.14
C PHE A 76 -6.64 1.13 -7.45
N LYS A 77 -7.23 1.84 -8.42
CA LYS A 77 -7.44 1.33 -9.78
C LYS A 77 -6.09 0.90 -10.38
N GLY A 78 -5.97 -0.38 -10.73
CA GLY A 78 -4.72 -0.93 -11.28
C GLY A 78 -3.69 -1.32 -10.22
N ALA A 79 -3.94 -1.13 -8.91
CA ALA A 79 -3.10 -1.71 -7.85
C ALA A 79 -3.11 -3.24 -7.88
N ALA A 80 -4.10 -3.83 -8.55
CA ALA A 80 -4.21 -5.25 -8.87
C ALA A 80 -3.16 -5.68 -9.91
N HIS A 81 -2.81 -4.81 -10.84
CA HIS A 81 -2.01 -5.18 -12.00
C HIS A 81 -0.62 -5.76 -11.64
N PRO A 82 0.09 -5.26 -10.61
CA PRO A 82 1.32 -5.90 -10.12
C PRO A 82 1.13 -7.33 -9.57
N PHE A 83 -0.08 -7.70 -9.11
CA PHE A 83 -0.35 -8.97 -8.41
C PHE A 83 -1.11 -10.00 -9.26
N TYR A 84 -2.04 -9.58 -10.13
CA TYR A 84 -2.86 -10.51 -10.93
C TYR A 84 -2.39 -10.73 -12.37
N TRP A 85 -1.45 -9.94 -12.92
CA TRP A 85 -1.11 -10.02 -14.34
C TRP A 85 0.39 -9.97 -14.65
N LYS A 86 1.03 -11.14 -14.63
CA LYS A 86 1.64 -11.75 -15.83
C LYS A 86 1.90 -13.24 -15.61
N PRO A 87 1.60 -14.14 -16.58
CA PRO A 87 1.78 -15.60 -16.45
C PRO A 87 3.23 -16.10 -16.24
N LYS A 88 4.24 -15.23 -16.07
CA LYS A 88 5.67 -15.60 -15.94
C LYS A 88 6.55 -14.59 -15.17
N LEU A 89 6.03 -13.59 -14.45
CA LEU A 89 6.88 -12.53 -13.87
C LEU A 89 6.57 -12.21 -12.40
N ARG A 90 7.46 -12.72 -11.54
CA ARG A 90 7.75 -12.31 -10.15
C ARG A 90 6.56 -12.33 -9.20
N ILE A 91 6.23 -13.52 -8.74
CA ILE A 91 5.72 -13.69 -7.38
C ILE A 91 6.72 -12.96 -6.45
N PRO A 92 6.28 -12.10 -5.51
CA PRO A 92 7.23 -11.43 -4.63
C PRO A 92 8.13 -12.46 -3.94
N ASP A 93 9.43 -12.17 -3.79
CA ASP A 93 10.42 -13.18 -3.34
C ASP A 93 10.06 -13.81 -1.97
N ILE A 94 9.10 -13.26 -1.23
CA ILE A 94 8.53 -13.81 0.02
C ILE A 94 7.89 -15.20 -0.15
N TYR A 95 7.47 -15.58 -1.36
CA TYR A 95 6.88 -16.89 -1.62
C TYR A 95 7.91 -17.94 -2.05
N GLU A 96 9.10 -17.49 -2.46
CA GLU A 96 10.21 -18.36 -2.89
C GLU A 96 11.33 -18.45 -1.85
N ASN A 97 11.33 -17.55 -0.85
CA ASN A 97 12.38 -17.45 0.15
C ASN A 97 11.79 -17.31 1.57
N GLU A 98 12.00 -18.33 2.40
CA GLU A 98 11.53 -18.37 3.79
C GLU A 98 12.08 -17.22 4.65
N GLY A 99 13.34 -16.81 4.44
CA GLY A 99 13.91 -15.67 5.14
C GLY A 99 13.19 -14.35 4.82
N ASN A 100 12.81 -14.16 3.55
CA ASN A 100 12.03 -13.00 3.11
C ASN A 100 10.59 -13.06 3.63
N LYS A 101 10.00 -14.26 3.68
CA LYS A 101 8.68 -14.51 4.27
C LYS A 101 8.64 -14.08 5.73
N ILE A 102 9.59 -14.55 6.53
CA ILE A 102 9.73 -14.21 7.95
C ILE A 102 9.97 -12.71 8.13
N ALA A 103 10.88 -12.12 7.35
CA ALA A 103 11.17 -10.69 7.41
C ALA A 103 9.94 -9.83 7.11
N PHE A 104 9.13 -10.24 6.12
CA PHE A 104 7.88 -9.57 5.78
C PHE A 104 6.83 -9.70 6.90
N GLY A 105 6.66 -10.89 7.48
CA GLY A 105 5.74 -11.09 8.61
C GLY A 105 6.14 -10.27 9.84
N GLN A 106 7.43 -10.21 10.16
CA GLN A 106 7.97 -9.38 11.24
C GLN A 106 7.74 -7.89 10.97
N PHE A 107 7.96 -7.44 9.73
CA PHE A 107 7.67 -6.07 9.32
C PHE A 107 6.19 -5.72 9.53
N LEU A 108 5.27 -6.57 9.06
CA LEU A 108 3.82 -6.35 9.22
C LEU A 108 3.42 -6.29 10.69
N GLU A 109 3.93 -7.23 11.49
CA GLU A 109 3.66 -7.27 12.93
C GLU A 109 4.13 -6.01 13.64
N LYS A 110 5.36 -5.57 13.36
CA LYS A 110 5.87 -4.37 13.99
C LYS A 110 5.09 -3.14 13.57
N CYS A 111 4.68 -3.05 12.30
CA CYS A 111 3.93 -1.91 11.79
C CYS A 111 2.49 -1.87 12.33
N ILE A 112 1.82 -2.98 12.64
CA ILE A 112 0.36 -2.96 12.87
C ILE A 112 -0.13 -2.10 14.04
N ASN A 113 0.70 -1.92 15.08
CA ASN A 113 0.32 -1.17 16.30
C ASN A 113 1.17 0.10 16.51
N VAL A 114 1.92 0.52 15.49
CA VAL A 114 2.71 1.75 15.56
C VAL A 114 1.81 2.98 15.63
N THR A 115 2.23 3.96 16.42
CA THR A 115 1.56 5.28 16.48
C THR A 115 2.50 6.43 16.10
N LYS A 116 3.81 6.16 15.98
CA LYS A 116 4.84 7.15 15.68
C LYS A 116 5.43 6.94 14.29
N GLU A 117 5.53 8.02 13.52
CA GLU A 117 6.02 7.99 12.14
C GLU A 117 7.44 7.41 12.02
N GLU A 118 8.33 7.76 12.95
CA GLU A 118 9.74 7.33 12.92
C GLU A 118 9.88 5.80 13.04
N GLN A 119 8.96 5.15 13.75
CA GLN A 119 8.94 3.70 13.89
C GLN A 119 8.53 3.02 12.57
N ILE A 120 7.58 3.60 11.83
CA ILE A 120 7.17 3.07 10.51
C ILE A 120 8.34 3.21 9.52
N ILE A 121 8.95 4.40 9.47
CA ILE A 121 10.08 4.68 8.57
C ILE A 121 11.24 3.71 8.85
N LYS A 122 11.57 3.49 10.12
CA LYS A 122 12.61 2.53 10.52
C LYS A 122 12.33 1.13 9.96
N GLU A 123 11.11 0.63 10.10
CA GLU A 123 10.77 -0.71 9.62
C GLU A 123 10.71 -0.78 8.09
N ILE A 124 10.32 0.30 7.40
CA ILE A 124 10.43 0.39 5.93
C ILE A 124 11.89 0.25 5.49
N ILE A 125 12.81 1.01 6.12
CA ILE A 125 14.24 0.97 5.81
C ILE A 125 14.81 -0.44 6.04
N LEU A 126 14.47 -1.08 7.16
CA LEU A 126 14.92 -2.44 7.48
C LEU A 126 14.42 -3.48 6.45
N LEU A 127 13.19 -3.32 5.97
CA LEU A 127 12.64 -4.19 4.93
C LEU A 127 13.30 -3.94 3.57
N ASP A 128 13.50 -2.67 3.19
CA ASP A 128 14.13 -2.31 1.92
C ASP A 128 15.58 -2.80 1.81
N GLN A 129 16.32 -2.84 2.93
CA GLN A 129 17.68 -3.41 2.98
C GLN A 129 17.73 -4.89 2.58
N ARG A 130 16.63 -5.63 2.71
CA ARG A 130 16.53 -7.03 2.25
C ARG A 130 16.41 -7.14 0.73
N LYS A 131 16.13 -6.04 0.03
CA LYS A 131 16.02 -5.96 -1.45
C LYS A 131 15.07 -7.00 -2.04
N ILE A 132 13.96 -7.25 -1.33
CA ILE A 132 12.90 -8.19 -1.74
C ILE A 132 12.21 -7.65 -2.99
N LYS A 133 12.30 -8.39 -4.10
CA LYS A 133 11.74 -7.93 -5.38
C LYS A 133 10.22 -8.04 -5.36
N GLY A 134 9.56 -7.05 -5.97
CA GLY A 134 8.11 -7.05 -6.20
C GLY A 134 7.24 -6.70 -4.99
N LEU A 135 7.82 -6.42 -3.82
CA LEU A 135 7.05 -6.20 -2.59
C LEU A 135 6.66 -4.73 -2.32
N GLY A 136 7.40 -3.77 -2.88
CA GLY A 136 7.28 -2.34 -2.56
C GLY A 136 5.86 -1.75 -2.66
N PRO A 137 5.18 -1.84 -3.81
CA PRO A 137 3.83 -1.31 -3.97
C PRO A 137 2.78 -1.95 -3.03
N ALA A 138 2.95 -3.25 -2.72
CA ALA A 138 2.08 -3.97 -1.78
C ALA A 138 2.22 -3.37 -0.38
N VAL A 139 3.47 -3.25 0.07
CA VAL A 139 3.81 -2.70 1.39
C VAL A 139 3.29 -1.27 1.52
N ALA A 140 3.52 -0.41 0.53
CA ALA A 140 3.05 0.97 0.56
C ALA A 140 1.52 1.05 0.67
N SER A 141 0.79 0.22 -0.08
CA SER A 141 -0.66 0.16 -0.03
C SER A 141 -1.16 -0.35 1.32
N ILE A 142 -0.58 -1.44 1.84
CA ILE A 142 -0.92 -1.98 3.16
C ILE A 142 -0.68 -0.93 4.24
N LEU A 143 0.46 -0.25 4.23
CA LEU A 143 0.81 0.78 5.21
C LEU A 143 -0.18 1.95 5.20
N TYR A 144 -0.68 2.38 4.04
CA TYR A 144 -1.75 3.39 3.98
C TYR A 144 -3.01 2.92 4.74
N PHE A 145 -3.41 1.66 4.59
CA PHE A 145 -4.58 1.13 5.30
C PHE A 145 -4.33 0.86 6.79
N LEU A 146 -3.08 0.67 7.21
CA LEU A 146 -2.72 0.57 8.62
C LEU A 146 -2.59 1.95 9.29
N HIS A 147 -2.03 2.93 8.56
CA HIS A 147 -1.61 4.24 9.07
C HIS A 147 -2.00 5.40 8.14
N PRO A 148 -3.30 5.63 7.89
CA PRO A 148 -3.77 6.58 6.86
C PRO A 148 -3.46 8.05 7.15
N THR A 149 -3.08 8.36 8.39
CA THR A 149 -2.71 9.72 8.82
C THR A 149 -1.22 10.00 8.68
N ILE A 150 -0.41 8.97 8.45
CA ILE A 150 1.05 9.07 8.33
C ILE A 150 1.48 8.75 6.90
N ILE A 151 0.96 7.67 6.35
CA ILE A 151 1.31 7.20 5.00
C ILE A 151 0.17 7.61 4.06
N PRO A 152 0.41 8.46 3.04
CA PRO A 152 -0.60 8.78 2.05
C PRO A 152 -0.80 7.60 1.09
N PRO A 153 -1.96 7.48 0.42
CA PRO A 153 -2.11 6.50 -0.65
C PRO A 153 -1.21 6.89 -1.81
N CYS A 154 -0.68 5.90 -2.53
CA CYS A 154 0.22 6.13 -3.66
C CYS A 154 -0.24 5.36 -4.90
N ASN A 155 -0.20 6.03 -6.05
CA ASN A 155 -0.33 5.43 -7.37
C ASN A 155 0.43 6.28 -8.39
N THR A 156 0.51 5.82 -9.63
CA THR A 156 1.26 6.53 -10.69
C THR A 156 0.75 7.96 -10.92
N ALA A 157 -0.57 8.18 -10.87
CA ALA A 157 -1.14 9.51 -11.07
C ALA A 157 -0.79 10.46 -9.92
N ILE A 158 -0.83 9.98 -8.67
CA ILE A 158 -0.43 10.74 -7.48
C ILE A 158 1.05 11.13 -7.56
N VAL A 159 1.93 10.17 -7.90
CA VAL A 159 3.37 10.44 -8.05
C VAL A 159 3.64 11.44 -9.19
N ASN A 160 2.92 11.32 -10.31
CA ASN A 160 3.05 12.27 -11.41
C ASN A 160 2.58 13.69 -11.01
N GLY A 161 1.47 13.79 -10.27
CA GLY A 161 0.98 15.05 -9.72
C GLY A 161 1.98 15.67 -8.74
N PHE A 162 2.56 14.86 -7.84
CA PHE A 162 3.61 15.30 -6.93
C PHE A 162 4.83 15.85 -7.69
N ASN A 163 5.37 15.07 -8.64
CA ASN A 163 6.50 15.49 -9.45
C ASN A 163 6.20 16.77 -10.25
N ALA A 164 4.98 16.93 -10.75
CA ALA A 164 4.57 18.15 -11.46
C ALA A 164 4.49 19.38 -10.54
N LEU A 165 3.93 19.22 -9.33
CA LEU A 165 3.78 20.31 -8.36
C LEU A 165 5.11 20.75 -7.76
N PHE A 166 5.97 19.80 -7.40
CA PHE A 166 7.22 20.06 -6.67
C PHE A 166 8.47 20.06 -7.57
N LYS A 167 8.32 19.79 -8.88
CA LYS A 167 9.42 19.66 -9.85
C LYS A 167 10.41 18.54 -9.49
N ASP A 168 9.92 17.49 -8.87
CA ASP A 168 10.68 16.32 -8.45
C ASP A 168 10.66 15.18 -9.48
N LYS A 169 11.42 14.11 -9.21
CA LYS A 169 11.50 12.90 -10.06
C LYS A 169 11.39 11.61 -9.24
N VAL A 170 10.46 11.59 -8.28
CA VAL A 170 10.20 10.42 -7.45
C VAL A 170 9.59 9.31 -8.29
N LYS A 171 9.98 8.05 -8.00
CA LYS A 171 9.42 6.85 -8.62
C LYS A 171 8.51 6.11 -7.66
N LEU A 172 7.37 5.62 -8.16
CA LEU A 172 6.45 4.81 -7.37
C LEU A 172 7.17 3.56 -6.83
N GLY A 173 7.06 3.32 -5.52
CA GLY A 173 7.70 2.18 -4.87
C GLY A 173 9.22 2.30 -4.71
N SER A 174 9.80 3.47 -4.96
CA SER A 174 11.19 3.80 -4.61
C SER A 174 11.18 4.64 -3.35
N TRP A 175 11.80 4.15 -2.29
CA TRP A 175 12.09 4.92 -1.09
C TRP A 175 13.52 5.49 -1.24
N PRO A 176 13.74 6.79 -1.02
CA PRO A 176 15.07 7.39 -1.05
C PRO A 176 15.97 6.87 0.08
#